data_AF-A0A7W3N1L5-F1
#
_entry.id   AF-A0A7W3N1L5-F1
#
_cell.length_a   1.000
_cell.length_b   1.000
_cell.length_c   1.000
_cell.angle_alpha   90.00
_cell.angle_beta   90.00
_cell.angle_gamma   90.00
#
_symmetry.space_group_name_H-M   'P 1'
#
loop_
_entity.id
_entity.type
_entity.pdbx_description
1 polymer ?
#
loop_
_entity_poly.entity_id
_entity_poly.type
_entity_poly.pdbx_seq_one_letter_code
_entity_poly.pdbx_strand_id
1 'polypeptide(L)'
;MRIPPVPHRPDLVELRRSGVETLGGFRSFLVRGNLVDLAVAFVVGAAFAGLVKDFVTAFIAPLLALLGGEPDFSRLSFTVSGTRFPYGVFLTSATSFVITAAIVYFLLVLPTAKLLARLHRGQTATERDCPHCLSPIPLEARRCRHCTAEVLPATEAPPR
;
A
#
# COMPACT_ATOMS: atom_id res chain seq x y z
N MET A 1 31.53 -17.47 -67.66
CA MET A 1 31.73 -17.58 -66.20
C MET A 1 30.36 -17.58 -65.54
N ARG A 2 29.79 -18.75 -65.19
CA ARG A 2 28.49 -18.85 -64.50
C ARG A 2 28.75 -18.94 -63.01
N ILE A 3 28.25 -17.97 -62.26
CA ILE A 3 28.35 -17.91 -60.79
C ILE A 3 27.38 -18.98 -60.23
N PRO A 4 27.81 -19.86 -59.32
CA PRO A 4 26.89 -20.81 -58.67
C PRO A 4 25.96 -20.06 -57.70
N PRO A 5 24.70 -20.51 -57.53
CA PRO A 5 23.78 -19.91 -56.57
C PRO A 5 24.25 -20.17 -55.13
N VAL A 6 24.26 -19.12 -54.31
CA VAL A 6 24.66 -19.18 -52.90
C VAL A 6 23.52 -19.79 -52.08
N PRO A 7 23.78 -20.80 -51.23
CA PRO A 7 22.74 -21.36 -50.37
C PRO A 7 22.31 -20.34 -49.32
N HIS A 8 21.00 -20.13 -49.18
CA HIS A 8 20.40 -19.28 -48.16
C HIS A 8 20.80 -19.78 -46.77
N ARG A 9 21.63 -19.00 -46.07
CA ARG A 9 21.86 -19.20 -44.63
C ARG A 9 20.66 -18.63 -43.88
N PRO A 10 19.97 -19.39 -43.02
CA PRO A 10 18.96 -18.81 -42.14
C PRO A 10 19.62 -17.80 -41.21
N ASP A 11 18.97 -16.65 -41.02
CA ASP A 11 19.50 -15.51 -40.31
C ASP A 11 19.73 -15.83 -38.82
N LEU A 12 21.00 -15.83 -38.40
CA LEU A 12 21.43 -16.02 -37.01
C LEU A 12 20.87 -14.97 -36.03
N VAL A 13 20.16 -13.96 -36.54
CA VAL A 13 19.53 -12.86 -35.80
C VAL A 13 18.20 -13.30 -35.18
N GLU A 14 17.47 -14.27 -35.76
CA GLU A 14 16.20 -14.75 -35.20
C GLU A 14 16.39 -15.55 -33.92
N LEU A 15 17.46 -16.35 -33.82
CA LEU A 15 17.76 -17.19 -32.65
C LEU A 15 18.11 -16.39 -31.39
N ARG A 16 18.56 -15.12 -31.53
CA ARG A 16 18.86 -14.25 -30.38
C ARG A 16 17.62 -13.52 -29.85
N ARG A 17 16.53 -13.44 -30.63
CA ARG A 17 15.32 -12.69 -30.27
C ARG A 17 14.44 -13.44 -29.25
N SER A 18 14.41 -14.77 -29.35
CA SER A 18 13.55 -15.65 -28.55
C SER A 18 13.86 -15.67 -27.04
N GLY A 19 15.08 -15.31 -26.63
CA GLY A 19 15.46 -15.24 -25.22
C GLY A 19 15.06 -13.95 -24.50
N VAL A 20 14.73 -12.88 -25.23
CA VAL A 20 14.45 -11.54 -24.68
C VAL A 20 12.94 -11.24 -24.63
N GLU A 21 12.13 -11.98 -25.38
CA GLU A 21 10.67 -11.80 -25.46
C GLU A 21 9.95 -12.10 -24.13
N THR A 22 10.46 -13.00 -23.29
CA THR A 22 9.83 -13.36 -22.00
C THR A 22 10.12 -12.34 -20.89
N LEU A 23 11.37 -11.88 -20.75
CA LEU A 23 11.75 -10.85 -19.76
C LEU A 23 11.13 -9.48 -20.11
N GLY A 24 11.11 -9.14 -21.40
CA GLY A 24 10.47 -7.92 -21.89
C GLY A 24 8.95 -7.94 -21.66
N GLY A 25 8.30 -9.06 -21.97
CA GLY A 25 6.86 -9.25 -21.76
C GLY A 25 6.44 -9.13 -20.30
N PHE A 26 7.20 -9.72 -19.38
CA PHE A 26 6.92 -9.65 -17.94
C PHE A 26 7.14 -8.24 -17.36
N ARG A 27 8.24 -7.56 -17.72
CA ARG A 27 8.47 -6.15 -17.33
C ARG A 27 7.36 -5.25 -17.87
N SER A 28 6.98 -5.42 -19.12
CA SER A 28 5.89 -4.65 -19.73
C SER A 28 4.51 -4.98 -19.16
N PHE A 29 4.33 -6.09 -18.42
CA PHE A 29 3.14 -6.41 -17.64
C PHE A 29 3.16 -5.73 -16.27
N LEU A 30 4.29 -5.83 -15.54
CA LEU A 30 4.46 -5.19 -14.23
C LEU A 30 4.36 -3.66 -14.30
N VAL A 31 4.95 -3.05 -15.33
CA VAL A 31 5.00 -1.58 -15.49
C VAL A 31 3.70 -1.02 -16.11
N ARG A 32 2.80 -1.88 -16.60
CA ARG A 32 1.54 -1.45 -17.25
C ARG A 32 0.45 -0.99 -16.30
N GLY A 33 0.65 -1.08 -14.98
CA GLY A 33 -0.37 -0.67 -14.02
C GLY A 33 0.13 -0.41 -12.59
N ASN A 34 -0.83 -0.08 -11.72
CA ASN A 34 -0.69 0.18 -10.28
C ASN A 34 -0.23 -1.05 -9.45
N LEU A 35 0.21 -2.14 -10.11
CA LEU A 35 0.59 -3.40 -9.48
C LEU A 35 1.87 -3.27 -8.67
N VAL A 36 2.83 -2.48 -9.13
CA VAL A 36 4.10 -2.27 -8.43
C VAL A 36 3.87 -1.53 -7.12
N ASP A 37 3.07 -0.46 -7.12
CA ASP A 37 2.74 0.28 -5.90
C ASP A 37 1.95 -0.59 -4.91
N LEU A 38 0.99 -1.38 -5.39
CA LEU A 38 0.25 -2.31 -4.54
C LEU A 38 1.17 -3.39 -3.95
N ALA A 39 2.08 -3.95 -4.75
CA ALA A 39 3.03 -4.96 -4.31
C ALA A 39 3.99 -4.41 -3.24
N VAL A 40 4.51 -3.18 -3.44
CA VAL A 40 5.36 -2.51 -2.47
C VAL A 40 4.59 -2.26 -1.17
N ALA A 41 3.36 -1.75 -1.26
CA ALA A 41 2.52 -1.51 -0.08
C ALA A 41 2.27 -2.81 0.73
N PHE A 42 2.03 -3.93 0.05
CA PHE A 42 1.84 -5.23 0.72
C PHE A 42 3.11 -5.72 1.44
N VAL A 43 4.27 -5.68 0.77
CA VAL A 43 5.54 -6.12 1.36
C VAL A 43 5.91 -5.27 2.58
N VAL A 44 5.78 -3.95 2.46
CA VAL A 44 6.04 -3.02 3.58
C VAL A 44 5.05 -3.26 4.71
N GLY A 45 3.76 -3.48 4.40
CA GLY A 45 2.74 -3.80 5.39
C GLY A 45 3.03 -5.10 6.15
N ALA A 46 3.44 -6.15 5.46
CA ALA A 46 3.79 -7.44 6.06
C ALA A 46 5.04 -7.33 6.96
N ALA A 47 6.09 -6.66 6.50
CA ALA A 47 7.30 -6.44 7.29
C ALA A 47 7.01 -5.62 8.55
N PHE A 48 6.19 -4.57 8.42
CA PHE A 48 5.81 -3.73 9.54
C PHE A 48 4.96 -4.49 10.57
N ALA A 49 4.01 -5.32 10.13
CA ALA A 49 3.22 -6.16 11.04
C ALA A 49 4.12 -7.09 11.88
N GLY A 50 5.19 -7.62 11.28
CA GLY A 50 6.22 -8.37 11.99
C GLY A 50 6.93 -7.54 13.07
N LEU A 51 7.39 -6.34 12.74
CA LEU A 51 8.07 -5.43 13.68
C LEU A 51 7.20 -5.08 14.89
N VAL A 52 5.91 -4.78 14.68
CA VAL A 52 5.00 -4.47 15.78
C VAL A 52 4.79 -5.71 16.66
N LYS A 53 4.61 -6.88 16.05
CA LYS A 53 4.46 -8.13 16.79
C LYS A 53 5.68 -8.39 17.68
N ASP A 54 6.88 -8.25 17.14
CA ASP A 54 8.13 -8.47 17.87
C ASP A 54 8.31 -7.44 18.99
N PHE A 55 7.91 -6.18 18.78
CA PHE A 55 7.91 -5.18 19.84
C PHE A 55 6.94 -5.54 20.98
N VAL A 56 5.73 -6.01 20.65
CA VAL A 56 4.73 -6.41 21.63
C VAL A 56 5.21 -7.61 22.44
N THR A 57 5.78 -8.63 21.79
CA THR A 57 6.28 -9.82 22.48
C THR A 57 7.54 -9.55 23.30
N ALA A 58 8.44 -8.68 22.83
CA ALA A 58 9.71 -8.40 23.51
C ALA A 58 9.59 -7.44 24.69
N PHE A 59 8.69 -6.45 24.62
CA PHE A 59 8.60 -5.39 25.64
C PHE A 59 7.29 -5.39 26.41
N ILE A 60 6.15 -5.58 25.73
CA ILE A 60 4.84 -5.42 26.35
C ILE A 60 4.39 -6.68 27.08
N ALA A 61 4.55 -7.86 26.46
CA ALA A 61 4.23 -9.13 27.10
C ALA A 61 4.94 -9.33 28.46
N PRO A 62 6.27 -9.08 28.61
CA PRO A 62 6.92 -9.19 29.92
C PRO A 62 6.50 -8.08 30.89
N LEU A 63 6.22 -6.86 30.41
CA LEU A 63 5.75 -5.77 31.26
C LEU A 63 4.35 -6.06 31.82
N LEU A 64 3.46 -6.63 31.01
CA LEU A 64 2.14 -7.07 31.43
C LEU A 64 2.21 -8.31 32.34
N ALA A 65 3.13 -9.24 32.07
CA ALA A 65 3.37 -10.39 32.95
C ALA A 65 3.79 -9.94 34.36
N LEU A 66 4.59 -8.86 34.45
CA LEU A 66 5.04 -8.30 35.72
C LEU A 66 3.93 -7.57 36.50
N LEU A 67 2.97 -6.95 35.80
CA LEU A 67 1.92 -6.12 36.39
C LEU A 67 0.57 -6.84 36.60
N GLY A 68 0.30 -7.90 35.84
CA GLY A 68 -1.02 -8.54 35.76
C GLY A 68 -1.01 -10.07 35.68
N GLY A 69 0.14 -10.72 35.80
CA GLY A 69 0.29 -12.18 35.68
C GLY A 69 0.42 -12.67 34.23
N GLU A 70 0.69 -13.96 34.06
CA GLU A 70 1.01 -14.58 32.77
C GLU A 70 -0.09 -14.30 31.72
N PRO A 71 0.22 -13.67 30.55
CA PRO A 71 -0.75 -13.44 29.48
C PRO A 71 -1.16 -14.73 28.75
N ASP A 72 -0.65 -15.88 29.21
CA ASP A 72 -0.85 -17.18 28.60
C ASP A 72 -2.02 -17.93 29.29
N PHE A 73 -3.21 -17.77 28.70
CA PHE A 73 -4.40 -18.49 29.13
C PHE A 73 -4.43 -19.93 28.60
N SER A 74 -3.41 -20.41 27.86
CA SER A 74 -3.41 -21.72 27.18
C SER A 74 -3.63 -22.92 28.11
N ARG A 75 -3.47 -22.76 29.43
CA ARG A 75 -3.77 -23.79 30.44
C ARG A 75 -5.26 -23.98 30.70
N LEU A 76 -6.12 -23.06 30.27
CA LEU A 76 -7.56 -23.17 30.39
C LEU A 76 -8.14 -23.99 29.23
N SER A 77 -8.46 -25.25 29.53
CA SER A 77 -9.11 -26.17 28.59
C SER A 77 -10.38 -26.75 29.19
N PHE A 78 -11.48 -26.72 28.45
CA PHE A 78 -12.72 -27.40 28.83
C PHE A 78 -12.72 -28.78 28.19
N THR A 79 -12.98 -29.83 28.97
CA THR A 79 -13.05 -31.19 28.46
C THR A 79 -14.50 -31.65 28.51
N VAL A 80 -15.11 -31.92 27.35
CA VAL A 80 -16.45 -32.51 27.24
C VAL A 80 -16.33 -33.77 26.42
N SER A 81 -16.82 -34.89 26.96
CA SER A 81 -16.92 -36.17 26.25
C SER A 81 -15.61 -36.65 25.61
N GLY A 82 -14.47 -36.48 26.30
CA GLY A 82 -13.15 -36.94 25.84
C GLY A 82 -12.43 -36.00 24.88
N THR A 83 -13.07 -34.93 24.41
CA THR A 83 -12.46 -33.93 23.53
C THR A 83 -12.04 -32.70 24.32
N ARG A 84 -10.74 -32.34 24.25
CA ARG A 84 -10.20 -31.13 24.87
C ARG A 84 -10.45 -29.91 23.97
N PHE A 85 -11.15 -28.90 24.50
CA PHE A 85 -11.33 -27.59 23.87
C PHE A 85 -10.42 -26.55 24.55
N PRO A 86 -9.25 -26.21 23.97
CA PRO A 86 -8.33 -25.23 24.54
C PRO A 86 -8.76 -23.79 24.19
N TYR A 87 -9.82 -23.30 24.84
CA TYR A 87 -10.28 -21.91 24.66
C TYR A 87 -9.27 -20.88 25.17
N GLY A 88 -8.35 -21.30 26.05
CA GLY A 88 -7.23 -20.51 26.53
C GLY A 88 -6.32 -19.95 25.43
N VAL A 89 -6.08 -20.72 24.37
CA VAL A 89 -5.22 -20.28 23.24
C VAL A 89 -5.89 -19.14 22.46
N PHE A 90 -7.21 -19.18 22.34
CA PHE A 90 -7.99 -18.13 21.70
C PHE A 90 -7.95 -16.83 22.51
N LEU A 91 -8.13 -16.90 23.84
CA LEU A 91 -8.05 -15.73 24.73
C LEU A 91 -6.66 -15.07 24.71
N THR A 92 -5.61 -15.89 24.66
CA THR A 92 -4.22 -15.43 24.53
C THR A 92 -4.00 -14.69 23.21
N SER A 93 -4.51 -15.26 22.11
CA SER A 93 -4.43 -14.66 20.77
C SER A 93 -5.25 -13.36 20.68
N ALA A 94 -6.47 -13.36 21.25
CA ALA A 94 -7.35 -12.19 21.27
C ALA A 94 -6.74 -11.03 22.08
N THR A 95 -6.18 -11.33 23.25
CA THR A 95 -5.49 -10.32 24.08
C THR A 95 -4.30 -9.72 23.34
N SER A 96 -3.48 -10.56 22.71
CA SER A 96 -2.33 -10.12 21.90
C SER A 96 -2.77 -9.25 20.72
N PHE A 97 -3.88 -9.59 20.06
CA PHE A 97 -4.45 -8.82 18.97
C PHE A 97 -4.92 -7.44 19.42
N VAL A 98 -5.66 -7.36 20.53
CA VAL A 98 -6.16 -6.08 21.08
C VAL A 98 -5.00 -5.16 21.46
N ILE A 99 -3.96 -5.69 22.11
CA ILE A 99 -2.76 -4.92 22.48
C ILE A 99 -2.06 -4.38 21.23
N THR A 100 -1.84 -5.24 20.24
CA THR A 100 -1.19 -4.87 18.97
C THR A 100 -2.00 -3.78 18.24
N ALA A 101 -3.32 -3.95 18.16
CA ALA A 101 -4.22 -2.99 17.53
C ALA A 101 -4.20 -1.62 18.24
N ALA A 102 -4.21 -1.61 19.58
CA ALA A 102 -4.13 -0.38 20.37
C ALA A 102 -2.82 0.39 20.10
N ILE A 103 -1.69 -0.32 20.02
CA ILE A 103 -0.39 0.28 19.75
C ILE A 103 -0.32 0.84 18.32
N VAL A 104 -0.76 0.06 17.32
CA VAL A 104 -0.80 0.54 15.92
C VAL A 104 -1.68 1.78 15.81
N TYR A 105 -2.85 1.78 16.44
CA TYR A 105 -3.72 2.94 16.44
C TYR A 105 -3.06 4.16 17.08
N PHE A 106 -2.42 3.98 18.24
CA PHE A 106 -1.83 5.09 18.98
C PHE A 106 -0.53 5.62 18.35
N LEU A 107 0.34 4.75 17.83
CA LEU A 107 1.66 5.12 17.29
C LEU A 107 1.68 5.37 15.78
N LEU A 108 0.73 4.86 15.01
CA LEU A 108 0.63 5.15 13.58
C LEU A 108 -0.56 6.05 13.27
N VAL A 109 -1.77 5.60 13.59
CA VAL A 109 -2.99 6.27 13.09
C VAL A 109 -3.13 7.67 13.70
N LEU A 110 -2.97 7.82 15.01
CA LEU A 110 -3.07 9.13 15.67
C LEU A 110 -2.00 10.14 15.20
N PRO A 111 -0.68 9.83 15.18
CA PRO A 111 0.32 10.80 14.74
C PRO A 111 0.26 11.05 13.24
N THR A 112 -0.03 10.05 12.41
CA THR A 112 -0.21 10.28 10.97
C THR A 112 -1.42 11.18 10.72
N ALA A 113 -2.57 10.90 11.33
CA ALA A 113 -3.75 11.76 11.22
C ALA A 113 -3.47 13.19 11.72
N LYS A 114 -2.76 13.33 12.85
CA LYS A 114 -2.36 14.63 13.41
C LYS A 114 -1.34 15.35 12.53
N LEU A 115 -0.42 14.63 11.89
CA LEU A 115 0.58 15.18 10.98
C LEU A 115 -0.05 15.59 9.65
N LEU A 116 -0.90 14.76 9.04
CA LEU A 116 -1.68 15.08 7.85
C LEU A 116 -2.59 16.29 8.09
N ALA A 117 -3.26 16.36 9.25
CA ALA A 117 -4.04 17.54 9.63
C ALA A 117 -3.18 18.82 9.76
N ARG A 118 -1.87 18.70 10.02
CA ARG A 118 -0.93 19.82 10.04
C ARG A 118 -0.37 20.14 8.66
N LEU A 119 -0.10 19.14 7.83
CA LEU A 119 0.44 19.31 6.46
C LEU A 119 -0.64 19.82 5.49
N HIS A 120 -1.87 19.30 5.56
CA HIS A 120 -2.99 19.77 4.73
C HIS A 120 -3.43 21.20 5.07
N ARG A 121 -3.11 21.74 6.26
CA ARG A 121 -3.28 23.18 6.53
C ARG A 121 -2.38 24.07 5.67
N GLY A 122 -1.30 23.54 5.10
CA GLY A 122 -0.43 24.25 4.15
C GLY A 122 -0.76 23.98 2.67
N GLN A 123 -1.60 22.99 2.38
CA GLN A 123 -2.10 22.69 1.03
C GLN A 123 -3.58 23.08 0.93
N THR A 124 -3.84 24.38 0.98
CA THR A 124 -5.10 24.93 0.43
C THR A 124 -5.21 24.42 -1.01
N ALA A 125 -6.33 23.81 -1.39
CA ALA A 125 -6.56 23.26 -2.73
C ALA A 125 -6.18 24.30 -3.80
N THR A 126 -4.95 24.26 -4.33
CA THR A 126 -4.45 25.26 -5.29
C THR A 126 -5.09 25.08 -6.66
N GLU A 127 -5.80 23.96 -6.87
CA GLU A 127 -6.42 23.56 -8.11
C GLU A 127 -7.90 23.23 -7.91
N ARG A 128 -8.69 23.53 -8.93
CA ARG A 128 -10.11 23.23 -9.08
C ARG A 128 -10.34 22.63 -10.46
N ASP A 129 -11.41 21.86 -10.64
CA ASP A 129 -11.73 21.34 -11.96
C ASP A 129 -12.39 22.40 -12.85
N CYS A 130 -11.98 22.43 -14.12
CA CYS A 130 -12.59 23.31 -15.12
C CYS A 130 -14.01 22.82 -15.48
N PRO A 131 -15.04 23.69 -15.48
CA PRO A 131 -16.42 23.30 -15.79
C PRO A 131 -16.63 22.88 -17.26
N HIS A 132 -15.71 23.20 -18.17
CA HIS A 132 -15.82 22.89 -19.59
C HIS A 132 -15.12 21.59 -20.00
N CYS A 133 -13.93 21.34 -19.46
CA CYS A 133 -13.08 20.22 -19.89
C CYS A 133 -12.64 19.30 -18.75
N LEU A 134 -13.03 19.56 -17.50
CA LEU A 134 -12.73 18.75 -16.30
C LEU A 134 -11.23 18.55 -16.04
N SER A 135 -10.35 19.35 -16.66
CA SER A 135 -8.93 19.36 -16.33
C SER A 135 -8.67 20.16 -15.05
N PRO A 136 -7.68 19.78 -14.22
CA PRO A 136 -7.27 20.56 -13.07
C PRO A 136 -6.70 21.91 -13.52
N ILE A 137 -7.22 23.00 -12.96
CA ILE A 137 -6.77 24.37 -13.21
C ILE A 137 -6.52 25.09 -11.88
N PRO A 138 -5.56 26.03 -11.80
CA PRO A 138 -5.34 26.75 -10.56
C PRO A 138 -6.57 27.61 -10.16
N LEU A 139 -6.77 27.83 -8.85
CA LEU A 139 -7.94 28.57 -8.33
C LEU A 139 -8.09 29.96 -8.97
N GLU A 140 -6.97 30.64 -9.21
CA GLU A 140 -6.90 31.99 -9.75
C GLU A 140 -6.86 32.04 -11.28
N ALA A 141 -6.90 30.91 -11.98
CA ALA A 141 -6.90 30.89 -13.43
C ALA A 141 -8.14 31.59 -13.99
N ARG A 142 -7.94 32.60 -14.84
CA ARG A 142 -8.99 33.23 -15.66
C ARG A 142 -9.18 32.55 -17.03
N ARG A 143 -8.20 31.76 -17.46
CA ARG A 143 -8.24 31.01 -18.73
C ARG A 143 -7.68 29.61 -18.54
N CYS A 144 -8.39 28.60 -19.04
CA CYS A 144 -7.96 27.22 -18.93
C CYS A 144 -6.80 26.92 -19.89
N ARG A 145 -5.73 26.27 -19.41
CA ARG A 145 -4.58 25.88 -20.25
C ARG A 145 -4.92 24.74 -21.23
N HIS A 146 -5.90 23.91 -20.91
CA HIS A 146 -6.23 22.72 -21.70
C HIS A 146 -7.21 23.02 -22.84
N CYS A 147 -8.32 23.69 -22.53
CA CYS A 147 -9.37 23.99 -23.51
C CYS A 147 -9.44 25.46 -23.93
N THR A 148 -8.58 26.34 -23.39
CA THR A 148 -8.55 27.79 -23.67
C THR A 148 -9.83 28.57 -23.35
N ALA A 149 -10.84 27.92 -22.78
CA ALA A 149 -12.06 28.56 -22.31
C ALA A 149 -11.77 29.56 -21.18
N GLU A 150 -12.52 30.64 -21.18
CA GLU A 150 -12.53 31.61 -20.09
C GLU A 150 -13.32 31.05 -18.92
N VAL A 151 -12.75 31.12 -17.73
CA VAL A 151 -13.32 30.53 -16.51
C VAL A 151 -13.30 31.57 -15.41
N LEU A 152 -14.40 31.71 -14.70
CA LEU A 152 -14.47 32.56 -13.52
C LEU A 152 -13.53 32.01 -12.43
N PRO A 153 -12.62 32.83 -11.87
CA PRO A 153 -11.73 32.41 -10.80
C PRO A 153 -12.54 32.10 -9.54
N ALA A 154 -12.13 31.07 -8.79
CA ALA A 154 -12.87 30.64 -7.59
C ALA A 154 -12.85 31.72 -6.48
N THR A 155 -11.86 32.60 -6.49
CA THR A 155 -11.73 33.73 -5.55
C THR A 155 -12.85 34.77 -5.70
N GLU A 156 -13.50 34.85 -6.87
CA GLU A 156 -14.59 35.79 -7.15
C GLU A 156 -15.98 35.16 -7.02
N ALA A 157 -16.05 33.83 -6.83
CA ALA A 157 -17.31 33.13 -6.69
C ALA A 157 -17.89 33.38 -5.27
N PRO A 158 -19.17 33.78 -5.15
CA PRO A 158 -19.80 33.92 -3.84
C PRO A 158 -19.82 32.56 -3.12
N PRO A 159 -19.52 32.52 -1.80
CA PRO A 159 -19.58 31.28 -1.04
C PRO A 159 -21.00 30.72 -1.07
N ARG A 160 -21.15 29.46 -1.49
CA ARG A 160 -22.41 28.71 -1.37
C ARG A 160 -22.49 28.02 -0.02
#